data_AF-A0A955I4J9-F1
#
_entry.id   AF-A0A955I4J9-F1
#
_cell.length_a   1.000
_cell.length_b   1.000
_cell.length_c   1.000
_cell.angle_alpha   90.00
_cell.angle_beta   90.00
_cell.angle_gamma   90.00
#
_symmetry.space_group_name_H-M   'P 1'
#
loop_
_entity.id
_entity.type
_entity.pdbx_description
1 polymer ?
#
loop_
_entity_poly.entity_id
_entity_poly.type
_entity_poly.pdbx_seq_one_letter_code
_entity_poly.pdbx_strand_id
1 'polypeptide(L)' 'MVGIVDNLTGPNAFKPLDIYRAKNGMSVEIHHTDAEGRLVLADMMCLAIDELSPKKILTIATLT' A
#
# COMPACT_ATOMS: atom_id res chain seq x y z
N MET A 1 -12.49 -2.44 6.38
CA MET A 1 -11.41 -1.50 6.76
C MET A 1 -11.30 -0.44 5.69
N VAL A 2 -10.77 0.74 6.02
CA VAL A 2 -10.59 1.87 5.09
C VAL A 2 -9.19 2.42 5.25
N GLY A 3 -8.47 2.59 4.14
CA GLY A 3 -7.15 3.22 4.09
C GLY A 3 -7.32 4.67 3.69
N ILE A 4 -6.76 5.58 4.47
CA ILE A 4 -6.89 7.02 4.27
C ILE A 4 -5.49 7.60 4.29
N VAL A 5 -5.07 8.19 3.18
CA VAL A 5 -3.76 8.83 3.01
C VAL A 5 -3.89 10.02 2.06
N ASP A 6 -2.98 10.98 2.17
CA ASP A 6 -2.74 12.00 1.16
C ASP A 6 -1.39 11.75 0.48
N ASN A 7 -1.36 11.69 -0.86
CA ASN A 7 -0.13 11.55 -1.64
C ASN A 7 0.55 12.92 -1.86
N LEU A 8 1.21 13.45 -0.82
CA LEU A 8 1.82 14.78 -0.85
C LEU A 8 3.28 14.75 -1.30
N THR A 9 3.69 15.80 -2.02
CA THR A 9 5.10 16.06 -2.32
C THR A 9 5.81 16.74 -1.14
N GLY A 10 7.07 16.43 -0.91
CA GLY A 10 7.88 17.09 0.12
C GLY A 10 9.25 16.45 0.31
N PRO A 11 10.09 16.98 1.21
CA PRO A 11 11.44 16.45 1.47
C PRO A 11 11.44 15.00 1.97
N ASN A 12 10.34 14.57 2.60
CA ASN A 12 10.14 13.23 3.15
C ASN A 12 9.20 12.35 2.29
N ALA A 13 8.82 12.81 1.09
CA ALA A 13 8.01 12.01 0.18
C ALA A 13 8.82 10.83 -0.37
N PHE A 14 8.14 9.74 -0.72
CA PHE A 14 8.75 8.65 -1.47
C PHE A 14 9.35 9.17 -2.77
N LYS A 15 10.49 8.58 -3.15
CA LYS A 15 11.18 8.88 -4.39
C LYS A 15 11.19 7.65 -5.29
N PRO A 16 11.25 7.85 -6.61
CA PRO A 16 11.58 6.74 -7.50
C PRO A 16 12.88 6.06 -7.05
N LEU A 17 12.90 4.73 -7.12
CA LEU A 17 13.97 3.84 -6.66
C LEU A 17 14.07 3.65 -5.14
N ASP A 18 13.21 4.27 -4.33
CA ASP A 18 13.11 3.93 -2.92
C ASP A 18 12.62 2.49 -2.74
N ILE A 19 13.14 1.81 -1.71
CA ILE A 19 12.69 0.47 -1.34
C ILE A 19 11.77 0.58 -0.13
N TYR A 20 10.48 0.32 -0.37
CA TYR A 20 9.47 0.20 0.66
C TYR A 20 9.44 -1.23 1.23
N ARG A 21 9.29 -1.37 2.55
CA ARG A 21 9.09 -2.67 3.21
C ARG A 21 7.61 -2.82 3.58
N ALA A 22 6.90 -3.66 2.84
CA ALA A 22 5.48 -3.94 3.09
C ALA A 22 5.27 -4.71 4.40
N LYS A 23 4.04 -4.69 4.90
CA LYS A 23 3.64 -5.30 6.18
C LYS A 23 3.95 -6.80 6.25
N ASN A 24 3.82 -7.52 5.14
CA ASN A 24 4.17 -8.94 5.05
C ASN A 24 5.69 -9.21 4.96
N GLY A 25 6.53 -8.18 5.07
CA GLY A 25 7.98 -8.30 4.97
C GLY A 25 8.51 -8.41 3.54
N MET A 26 7.68 -8.26 2.50
CA MET A 26 8.19 -8.14 1.13
C MET A 26 8.77 -6.75 0.90
N SER A 27 9.83 -6.66 0.08
CA SER A 27 10.38 -5.38 -0.38
C SER A 27 9.73 -4.99 -1.70
N VAL A 28 9.38 -3.72 -1.87
CA VAL A 28 8.79 -3.14 -3.07
C VAL A 28 9.65 -1.97 -3.53
N GLU A 29 10.14 -2.02 -4.76
CA GLU A 29 10.80 -0.88 -5.38
C GLU A 29 9.77 0.09 -5.95
N ILE A 30 9.87 1.37 -5.57
CA ILE A 30 8.96 2.40 -6.04
C ILE A 30 9.45 2.94 -7.38
N HIS A 31 8.87 2.49 -8.50
CA HIS A 31 9.16 3.10 -9.80
C HIS A 31 8.33 4.36 -10.05
N HIS A 32 7.11 4.41 -9.53
CA HIS A 32 6.21 5.54 -9.71
C HIS A 32 5.45 5.83 -8.40
N THR A 33 5.59 7.05 -7.89
CA THR A 33 4.98 7.47 -6.61
C THR A 33 3.48 7.74 -6.72
N ASP A 34 2.96 7.92 -7.93
CA ASP A 34 1.53 8.08 -8.24
C ASP A 34 0.81 6.71 -8.40
N ALA A 35 1.52 5.63 -8.13
CA ALA A 35 0.96 4.28 -8.02
C ALA A 35 0.73 3.87 -6.55
N GLU A 36 0.70 4.82 -5.61
CA GLU A 36 0.71 4.59 -4.17
C GLU A 36 -0.53 3.85 -3.65
N GLY A 37 -1.68 4.01 -4.31
CA GLY A 37 -2.93 3.36 -3.89
C GLY A 37 -2.80 1.84 -3.77
N ARG A 38 -1.97 1.20 -4.61
CA ARG A 38 -1.72 -0.25 -4.55
C ARG A 38 -0.86 -0.66 -3.36
N LEU A 39 0.02 0.21 -2.87
CA LEU A 39 0.83 -0.02 -1.68
C LEU A 39 -0.05 0.00 -0.43
N VAL A 40 -0.90 1.03 -0.30
CA VAL A 40 -1.86 1.15 0.80
C VAL A 40 -2.78 -0.06 0.86
N LEU A 41 -3.33 -0.48 -0.29
CA LEU A 41 -4.18 -1.67 -0.36
C LEU A 41 -3.42 -2.96 0.00
N ALA A 42 -2.16 -3.11 -0.42
CA ALA A 42 -1.36 -4.28 -0.08
C ALA A 42 -1.20 -4.44 1.43
N ASP A 43 -0.85 -3.37 2.14
CA ASP A 43 -0.68 -3.42 3.60
C ASP A 43 -2.01 -3.61 4.34
N MET A 44 -3.08 -2.98 3.86
CA MET A 44 -4.42 -3.22 4.39
C MET A 44 -4.86 -4.67 4.24
N MET A 45 -4.58 -5.30 3.11
CA MET A 45 -4.91 -6.71 2.90
C MET A 45 -4.09 -7.60 3.84
N CYS A 46 -2.79 -7.31 4.02
CA CYS A 46 -1.96 -8.02 4.99
C CYS A 46 -2.55 -7.90 6.40
N LEU A 47 -2.94 -6.68 6.81
CA LEU A 47 -3.62 -6.45 8.09
C LEU A 47 -4.94 -7.23 8.20
N ALA A 48 -5.74 -7.27 7.13
CA ALA A 48 -7.00 -8.00 7.11
C ALA A 48 -6.78 -9.50 7.38
N ILE A 49 -5.78 -10.07 6.72
CA ILE A 49 -5.44 -11.48 6.82
C ILE A 49 -4.98 -11.79 8.24
N ASP A 50 -4.06 -10.98 8.77
CA ASP A 50 -3.48 -11.17 10.11
C ASP A 50 -4.53 -11.06 11.22
N GLU A 51 -5.43 -10.07 11.15
CA GLU A 51 -6.35 -9.79 12.25
C GLU A 51 -7.67 -10.56 12.17
N LEU A 52 -8.15 -10.89 10.96
CA LEU A 52 -9.52 -11.36 10.76
C LEU A 52 -9.61 -12.77 10.16
N SER A 53 -8.51 -13.36 9.67
CA SER A 53 -8.51 -14.67 8.98
C SER A 53 -9.66 -14.86 7.97
N PRO A 54 -9.91 -13.90 7.06
CA PRO A 54 -11.09 -13.92 6.21
C PRO A 54 -10.99 -15.00 5.12
N LYS A 55 -12.12 -15.61 4.76
CA LYS A 55 -12.18 -16.58 3.63
C LYS A 55 -12.08 -15.90 2.26
N LYS A 56 -12.45 -14.63 2.16
CA LYS A 56 -12.43 -13.82 0.93
C LYS A 56 -12.18 -12.36 1.30
N ILE A 57 -11.47 -11.64 0.44
CA ILE A 57 -11.24 -10.20 0.54
C ILE A 57 -11.72 -9.56 -0.76
N LEU A 58 -12.47 -8.47 -0.63
CA LEU A 58 -12.88 -7.61 -1.74
C LEU A 58 -12.25 -6.23 -1.54
N THR A 59 -11.53 -5.75 -2.55
CA THR A 59 -10.99 -4.39 -2.58
C THR A 59 -11.76 -3.57 -3.61
N ILE A 60 -11.98 -2.30 -3.29
CA ILE A 60 -12.62 -1.33 -4.19
C ILE A 60 -11.75 -0.09 -4.18
N ALA A 61 -11.29 0.32 -5.36
CA ALA A 61 -10.46 1.50 -5.55
C ALA A 61 -10.62 2.03 -6.97
N THR A 62 -10.44 3.34 -7.14
CA THR A 62 -10.32 3.99 -8.46
C THR A 62 -8.89 3.89 -8.97
N LEU A 63 -8.36 2.67 -9.05
CA LEU A 63 -6.95 2.39 -9.35
C LEU A 63 -6.79 2.02 -10.84
N THR A 64 -5.66 2.40 -11.45
CA THR A 64 -5.19 1.90 -12.76
C THR A 64 -3.71 1.55 -12.71
#